data_AF-A0A932K3Y5-F1
#
_entry.id   AF-A0A932K3Y5-F1
#
_cell.length_a   1.000
_cell.length_b   1.000
_cell.length_c   1.000
_cell.angle_alpha   90.00
_cell.angle_beta   90.00
_cell.angle_gamma   90.00
#
_symmetry.space_group_name_H-M   'P 1'
#
loop_
_entity.id
_entity.type
_entity.pdbx_description
1 polymer ?
#
loop_
_entity_poly.entity_id
_entity_poly.type
_entity_poly.pdbx_seq_one_letter_code
_entity_poly.pdbx_strand_id
1 'polypeptide(L)'
;MSIYKLIDRLGLVVEESASIPWSSYKLVNIEKFYDQLELVMSKLPQEIKEATSILNQKEEIINQAKAKSEKVLKEANKQSQELLENTQYKVDKMVKDSEILKKIEQEAEKIKKNILTEAEEIRMRALKEAEEMRKKAYEEAENVRVGADKYAEGVLLSMEQDLANALSIIRNGQKHLMSQQSQKTGRYESFATRSQDRDNREQDKEPSII
;
A
#
# COMPACT_ATOMS: atom_id res chain seq x y z
N MET A 1 -19.69 66.48 65.00
CA MET A 1 -20.80 66.23 65.95
C MET A 1 -22.00 65.89 65.09
N SER A 2 -22.58 64.70 65.23
CA SER A 2 -23.66 64.20 64.36
C SER A 2 -24.93 65.06 64.49
N ILE A 3 -25.68 65.22 63.39
CA ILE A 3 -26.97 65.94 63.39
C ILE A 3 -27.94 65.40 64.46
N TYR A 4 -27.89 64.10 64.71
CA TYR A 4 -28.64 63.44 65.78
C TYR A 4 -28.29 64.00 67.16
N LYS A 5 -27.00 64.27 67.43
CA LYS A 5 -26.58 64.87 68.71
C LYS A 5 -27.05 66.32 68.87
N LEU A 6 -27.29 67.04 67.77
CA LEU A 6 -27.82 68.40 67.80
C LEU A 6 -29.34 68.40 68.00
N ILE A 7 -30.05 67.47 67.36
CA ILE A 7 -31.48 67.23 67.56
C ILE A 7 -31.75 66.76 69.00
N ASP A 8 -30.95 65.82 69.52
CA ASP A 8 -31.04 65.36 70.91
C ASP A 8 -30.82 66.51 71.89
N ARG A 9 -29.86 67.40 71.62
CA ARG A 9 -29.64 68.61 72.42
C ARG A 9 -30.81 69.58 72.35
N LEU A 10 -31.41 69.75 71.18
CA LEU A 10 -32.61 70.57 71.00
C LEU A 10 -33.77 70.01 71.85
N GLY A 11 -33.92 68.68 71.85
CA GLY A 11 -34.87 67.95 72.70
C GLY A 11 -34.59 68.16 74.20
N LEU A 12 -33.32 68.07 74.62
CA LEU A 12 -32.91 68.30 76.00
C LEU A 12 -33.20 69.73 76.47
N VAL A 13 -32.99 70.75 75.62
CA VAL A 13 -33.33 72.14 75.95
C VAL A 13 -34.83 72.27 76.26
N VAL A 14 -35.69 71.57 75.52
CA VAL A 14 -37.14 71.54 75.79
C VAL A 14 -37.46 70.66 77.00
N GLU A 15 -36.70 69.61 77.26
CA GLU A 15 -36.94 68.68 78.36
C GLU A 15 -36.55 69.28 79.73
N GLU A 16 -35.41 69.97 79.79
CA GLU A 16 -34.87 70.66 80.97
C GLU A 16 -35.56 72.00 81.26
N SER A 17 -36.48 72.44 80.38
CA SER A 17 -37.27 73.65 80.55
C SER A 17 -38.25 73.54 81.72
N ALA A 18 -38.41 74.62 82.47
CA ALA A 18 -39.26 74.65 83.66
C ALA A 18 -40.73 74.36 83.31
N SER A 19 -41.39 73.46 84.05
CA SER A 19 -42.81 73.16 83.86
C SER A 19 -43.69 74.24 84.49
N ILE A 20 -44.75 74.65 83.80
CA ILE A 20 -45.73 75.59 84.34
C ILE A 20 -46.68 74.82 85.26
N PRO A 21 -46.84 75.23 86.54
CA PRO A 21 -47.76 74.56 87.45
C PRO A 21 -49.19 74.56 86.89
N TRP A 22 -49.89 73.42 87.01
CA TRP A 22 -51.30 73.24 86.61
C TRP A 22 -51.53 73.24 85.09
N SER A 23 -50.46 73.08 84.31
CA SER A 23 -50.49 73.06 82.85
C SER A 23 -49.58 71.95 82.30
N SER A 24 -49.87 71.48 81.09
CA SER A 24 -48.98 70.59 80.33
C SER A 24 -47.89 71.34 79.54
N TYR A 25 -47.82 72.67 79.62
CA TYR A 25 -46.85 73.50 78.90
C TYR A 25 -45.53 73.69 79.68
N LYS A 26 -44.42 73.80 78.95
CA LYS A 26 -43.07 74.11 79.46
C LYS A 26 -42.61 75.51 79.07
N LEU A 27 -41.79 76.10 79.93
CA LEU A 27 -41.25 77.45 79.81
C LEU A 27 -39.84 77.38 79.21
N VAL A 28 -39.77 77.51 77.88
CA VAL A 28 -38.53 77.33 77.09
C VAL A 28 -37.82 78.66 76.89
N ASN A 29 -36.49 78.69 77.05
CA ASN A 29 -35.68 79.84 76.66
C ASN A 29 -35.59 79.91 75.13
N ILE A 30 -36.29 80.87 74.55
CA ILE A 30 -36.40 81.06 73.10
C ILE A 30 -35.03 81.33 72.45
N GLU A 31 -34.18 82.14 73.07
CA GLU A 31 -32.86 82.50 72.52
C GLU A 31 -31.95 81.27 72.40
N LYS A 32 -31.80 80.50 73.48
CA LYS A 32 -31.03 79.24 73.47
C LYS A 32 -31.61 78.20 72.53
N PHE A 33 -32.93 78.15 72.39
CA PHE A 33 -33.58 77.23 71.46
C PHE A 33 -33.29 77.61 70.00
N TYR A 34 -33.37 78.89 69.65
CA TYR A 34 -33.03 79.38 68.32
C TYR A 34 -31.55 79.18 67.97
N ASP A 35 -30.63 79.41 68.92
CA ASP A 35 -29.20 79.16 68.69
C ASP A 35 -28.93 77.69 68.32
N GLN A 36 -29.58 76.75 69.00
CA GLN A 36 -29.44 75.33 68.67
C GLN A 36 -30.12 74.98 67.35
N LEU A 37 -31.27 75.60 67.04
CA LEU A 37 -31.98 75.42 65.78
C LEU A 37 -31.14 75.95 64.59
N GLU A 38 -30.50 77.10 64.75
CA GLU A 38 -29.61 77.70 63.75
C GLU A 38 -28.38 76.82 63.51
N LEU A 39 -27.82 76.21 64.56
CA LEU A 39 -26.71 75.26 64.44
C LEU A 39 -27.12 73.97 63.70
N VAL A 40 -28.35 73.49 63.87
CA VAL A 40 -28.91 72.37 63.10
C VAL A 40 -29.10 72.79 61.64
N MET A 41 -29.74 73.94 61.41
CA MET A 41 -30.06 74.46 60.08
C MET A 41 -28.83 74.84 59.26
N SER A 42 -27.74 75.26 59.91
CA SER A 42 -26.47 75.57 59.23
C SER A 42 -25.69 74.31 58.82
N LYS A 43 -25.86 73.19 59.53
CA LYS A 43 -25.16 71.93 59.22
C LYS A 43 -25.91 71.06 58.24
N LEU A 44 -27.24 70.92 58.41
CA LEU A 44 -28.11 70.08 57.59
C LEU A 44 -27.82 70.12 56.06
N PRO A 45 -27.62 71.29 55.43
CA PRO A 45 -27.33 71.35 53.99
C PRO A 45 -26.06 70.59 53.59
N GLN A 46 -25.03 70.63 54.43
CA GLN A 46 -23.78 69.92 54.18
C GLN A 46 -23.96 68.41 54.31
N GLU A 47 -24.66 67.93 55.35
CA GLU A 47 -24.93 66.49 55.50
C GLU A 47 -25.82 65.95 54.36
N ILE A 48 -26.82 66.72 53.91
CA ILE A 48 -27.64 66.35 52.73
C ILE A 48 -26.76 66.28 51.47
N LYS A 49 -25.88 67.27 51.26
CA LYS A 49 -24.96 67.30 50.11
C LYS A 49 -24.02 66.10 50.10
N GLU A 50 -23.46 65.74 51.26
CA GLU A 50 -22.62 64.55 51.42
C GLU A 50 -23.41 63.26 51.14
N ALA A 51 -24.62 63.12 51.68
CA ALA A 51 -25.48 61.96 51.42
C ALA A 51 -25.84 61.81 49.94
N THR A 52 -26.21 62.91 49.26
CA THR A 52 -26.46 62.91 47.81
C THR A 52 -25.20 62.53 47.02
N SER A 53 -24.02 63.03 47.42
CA SER A 53 -22.77 62.67 46.76
C SER A 53 -22.46 61.17 46.89
N ILE A 54 -22.68 60.58 48.07
CA ILE A 54 -22.48 59.16 48.30
C ILE A 54 -23.46 58.32 47.46
N LEU A 55 -24.72 58.74 47.35
CA LEU A 55 -25.71 58.08 46.50
C LEU A 55 -25.30 58.11 45.03
N ASN A 56 -24.85 59.27 44.54
CA ASN A 56 -24.37 59.42 43.16
C ASN A 56 -23.14 58.53 42.90
N GLN A 57 -22.17 58.49 43.83
CA GLN A 57 -21.00 57.61 43.74
C GLN A 57 -21.40 56.13 43.73
N LYS A 58 -22.34 55.73 44.57
CA LYS A 58 -22.87 54.36 44.60
C LYS A 58 -23.51 53.98 43.26
N GLU A 59 -24.31 54.87 42.69
CA GLU A 59 -24.93 54.65 41.39
C GLU A 59 -23.89 54.52 40.28
N GLU A 60 -22.85 55.35 40.30
CA GLU A 60 -21.73 55.25 39.37
C GLU A 60 -20.97 53.92 39.49
N ILE A 61 -20.67 53.48 40.70
CA ILE A 61 -20.03 52.16 40.95
C ILE A 61 -20.89 51.02 40.40
N ILE A 62 -22.21 51.06 40.63
CA ILE A 62 -23.14 50.04 40.12
C ILE A 62 -23.13 50.02 38.59
N ASN A 63 -23.15 51.20 37.95
CA ASN A 63 -23.14 51.30 36.50
C ASN A 63 -21.81 50.83 35.92
N GLN A 64 -20.67 51.18 36.53
CA GLN A 64 -19.35 50.66 36.13
C GLN A 64 -19.25 49.14 36.31
N ALA A 65 -19.77 48.60 37.41
CA ALA A 65 -19.79 47.16 37.65
C ALA A 65 -20.65 46.41 36.61
N LYS A 66 -21.82 46.95 36.27
CA LYS A 66 -22.68 46.41 35.20
C LYS A 66 -21.96 46.45 33.85
N ALA A 67 -21.40 47.59 33.46
CA ALA A 67 -20.69 47.74 32.21
C ALA A 67 -19.47 46.80 32.13
N LYS A 68 -18.74 46.60 33.24
CA LYS A 68 -17.63 45.65 33.32
C LYS A 68 -18.11 44.21 33.18
N SER A 69 -19.21 43.85 33.84
CA SER A 69 -19.83 42.53 33.72
C SER A 69 -20.26 42.23 32.29
N GLU A 70 -20.95 43.17 31.64
CA GLU A 70 -21.37 43.06 30.25
C GLU A 70 -20.19 42.90 29.30
N LYS A 71 -19.09 43.66 29.51
CA LYS A 71 -17.86 43.50 28.74
C LYS A 71 -17.25 42.11 28.92
N VAL A 72 -17.16 41.62 30.15
CA VAL A 72 -16.61 40.29 30.44
C VAL A 72 -17.48 39.21 29.79
N LEU A 73 -18.81 39.30 29.91
CA LEU A 73 -19.73 38.36 29.28
C LEU A 73 -19.63 38.40 27.75
N LYS A 74 -19.53 39.59 27.17
CA LYS A 74 -19.39 39.75 25.71
C LYS A 74 -18.08 39.14 25.22
N GLU A 75 -16.98 39.38 25.91
CA GLU A 75 -15.68 38.83 25.56
C GLU A 75 -15.64 37.30 25.74
N ALA A 76 -16.17 36.79 26.86
CA ALA A 76 -16.29 35.36 27.10
C ALA A 76 -17.17 34.67 26.04
N ASN A 77 -18.30 35.28 25.67
CA ASN A 77 -19.16 34.77 24.61
C ASN A 77 -18.45 34.78 23.26
N LYS A 78 -17.71 35.85 22.94
CA LYS A 78 -16.92 35.94 21.71
C LYS A 78 -15.85 34.84 21.65
N GLN A 79 -15.06 34.68 22.72
CA GLN A 79 -14.05 33.64 22.82
C GLN A 79 -14.66 32.23 22.73
N SER A 80 -15.82 32.02 23.36
CA SER A 80 -16.56 30.77 23.28
C SER A 80 -17.02 30.47 21.85
N GLN A 81 -17.56 31.47 21.14
CA GLN A 81 -17.96 31.36 19.74
C GLN A 81 -16.76 31.05 18.84
N GLU A 82 -15.65 31.78 18.97
CA GLU A 82 -14.42 31.53 18.21
C GLU A 82 -13.84 30.13 18.50
N LEU A 83 -13.88 29.69 19.76
CA LEU A 83 -13.43 28.35 20.14
C LEU A 83 -14.32 27.27 19.52
N LEU A 84 -15.64 27.45 19.54
CA LEU A 84 -16.60 26.51 18.97
C LEU A 84 -16.42 26.40 17.46
N GLU A 85 -16.25 27.52 16.76
CA GLU A 85 -16.03 27.57 15.32
C GLU A 85 -14.72 26.86 14.92
N ASN A 86 -13.62 27.16 15.64
CA ASN A 86 -12.34 26.51 15.42
C ASN A 86 -12.39 25.00 15.72
N THR A 87 -13.14 24.61 16.75
CA THR A 87 -13.29 23.19 17.12
C THR A 87 -14.11 22.45 16.06
N GLN A 88 -15.21 23.03 15.59
CA GLN A 88 -16.03 22.45 14.53
C GLN A 88 -15.21 22.26 13.25
N TYR A 89 -14.45 23.29 12.84
CA TYR A 89 -13.55 23.18 11.68
C TYR A 89 -12.55 22.03 11.82
N LYS A 90 -11.95 21.86 13.01
CA LYS A 90 -11.00 20.76 13.27
C LYS A 90 -11.70 19.40 13.23
N VAL A 91 -12.87 19.27 13.83
CA VAL A 91 -13.65 18.03 13.82
C VAL A 91 -14.02 17.64 12.39
N ASP A 92 -14.55 18.57 11.59
CA ASP A 92 -14.93 18.32 10.19
C ASP A 92 -13.72 17.89 9.35
N LYS A 93 -12.56 18.53 9.58
CA LYS A 93 -11.31 18.15 8.91
C LYS A 93 -10.86 16.75 9.32
N MET A 94 -10.88 16.43 10.62
CA MET A 94 -10.53 15.09 11.12
C MET A 94 -11.43 13.99 10.57
N VAL A 95 -12.75 14.25 10.46
CA VAL A 95 -13.71 13.31 9.86
C VAL A 95 -13.37 13.08 8.39
N LYS A 96 -13.16 14.15 7.61
CA LYS A 96 -12.76 14.03 6.19
C LYS A 96 -11.44 13.29 6.02
N ASP A 97 -10.43 13.63 6.80
CA ASP A 97 -9.12 12.97 6.76
C ASP A 97 -9.26 11.47 7.12
N SER A 98 -10.09 11.14 8.12
CA SER A 98 -10.38 9.75 8.50
C SER A 98 -11.11 8.97 7.39
N GLU A 99 -12.06 9.61 6.69
CA GLU A 99 -12.76 8.99 5.56
C GLU A 99 -11.81 8.73 4.39
N ILE A 100 -10.92 9.69 4.10
CA ILE A 100 -9.90 9.54 3.06
C ILE A 100 -8.95 8.39 3.40
N LEU A 101 -8.44 8.34 4.64
CA LEU A 101 -7.56 7.26 5.08
C LEU A 101 -8.23 5.88 4.93
N LYS A 102 -9.50 5.76 5.34
CA LYS A 102 -10.26 4.53 5.18
C LYS A 102 -10.43 4.12 3.71
N LYS A 103 -10.64 5.08 2.80
CA LYS A 103 -10.70 4.80 1.36
C LYS A 103 -9.35 4.33 0.82
N ILE A 104 -8.26 4.99 1.21
CA ILE A 104 -6.90 4.59 0.80
C ILE A 104 -6.60 3.16 1.27
N GLU A 105 -6.93 2.82 2.51
CA GLU A 105 -6.75 1.45 3.03
C GLU A 105 -7.55 0.42 2.22
N GLN A 106 -8.82 0.72 1.91
CA GLN A 106 -9.66 -0.16 1.09
C GLN A 106 -9.11 -0.33 -0.33
N GLU A 107 -8.66 0.75 -0.97
CA GLU A 107 -8.05 0.70 -2.29
C GLU A 107 -6.72 -0.05 -2.28
N ALA A 108 -5.88 0.16 -1.27
CA ALA A 108 -4.61 -0.56 -1.12
C ALA A 108 -4.82 -2.07 -0.96
N GLU A 109 -5.79 -2.49 -0.13
CA GLU A 109 -6.14 -3.92 0.00
C GLU A 109 -6.70 -4.50 -1.31
N LYS A 110 -7.50 -3.72 -2.06
CA LYS A 110 -7.99 -4.14 -3.37
C LYS A 110 -6.84 -4.32 -4.37
N ILE A 111 -5.91 -3.35 -4.44
CA ILE A 111 -4.73 -3.43 -5.31
C ILE A 111 -3.88 -4.65 -4.94
N LYS A 112 -3.60 -4.85 -3.66
CA LYS A 112 -2.85 -6.01 -3.16
C LYS A 112 -3.51 -7.32 -3.56
N LYS A 113 -4.83 -7.45 -3.40
CA LYS A 113 -5.57 -8.64 -3.82
C LYS A 113 -5.50 -8.88 -5.32
N ASN A 114 -5.62 -7.82 -6.13
CA ASN A 114 -5.52 -7.92 -7.58
C ASN A 114 -4.12 -8.40 -8.00
N ILE A 115 -3.06 -7.80 -7.45
CA ILE A 115 -1.67 -8.21 -7.74
C ILE A 115 -1.44 -9.67 -7.38
N LEU A 116 -1.93 -10.13 -6.22
CA LEU A 116 -1.78 -11.53 -5.83
C LEU A 116 -2.52 -12.49 -6.77
N THR A 117 -3.72 -12.12 -7.20
CA THR A 117 -4.50 -12.93 -8.16
C THR A 117 -3.80 -12.98 -9.51
N GLU A 118 -3.40 -11.84 -10.05
CA GLU A 118 -2.69 -11.73 -11.33
C GLU A 118 -1.36 -12.49 -11.31
N ALA A 119 -0.59 -12.38 -10.22
CA ALA A 119 0.65 -13.11 -10.05
C ALA A 119 0.43 -14.63 -10.06
N GLU A 120 -0.62 -15.11 -9.40
CA GLU A 120 -0.95 -16.54 -9.39
C GLU A 120 -1.44 -17.01 -10.77
N GLU A 121 -2.22 -16.20 -11.49
CA GLU A 121 -2.63 -16.50 -12.86
C GLU A 121 -1.44 -16.58 -13.82
N ILE A 122 -0.51 -15.63 -13.74
CA ILE A 122 0.73 -15.64 -14.52
C ILE A 122 1.55 -16.90 -14.19
N ARG A 123 1.69 -17.23 -12.89
CA ARG A 123 2.40 -18.41 -12.44
C ARG A 123 1.79 -19.69 -13.00
N MET A 124 0.46 -19.84 -12.91
CA MET A 124 -0.25 -21.00 -13.44
C MET A 124 -0.09 -21.12 -14.97
N ARG A 125 -0.19 -20.01 -15.70
CA ARG A 125 0.00 -20.00 -17.15
C ARG A 125 1.42 -20.41 -17.54
N ALA A 126 2.42 -19.83 -16.90
CA ALA A 126 3.82 -20.15 -17.16
C ALA A 126 4.13 -21.63 -16.87
N LEU A 127 3.61 -22.18 -15.77
CA LEU A 127 3.77 -23.60 -15.45
C LEU A 127 3.10 -24.51 -16.49
N LYS A 128 1.89 -24.14 -16.95
CA LYS A 128 1.19 -24.89 -17.99
C LYS A 128 1.95 -24.87 -19.32
N GLU A 129 2.40 -23.71 -19.75
CA GLU A 129 3.19 -23.55 -20.98
C GLU A 129 4.52 -24.31 -20.91
N ALA A 130 5.21 -24.26 -19.77
CA ALA A 130 6.43 -25.01 -19.54
C ALA A 130 6.19 -26.53 -19.63
N GLU A 131 5.10 -27.03 -19.05
CA GLU A 131 4.74 -28.45 -19.11
C GLU A 131 4.38 -28.90 -20.54
N GLU A 132 3.65 -28.07 -21.29
CA GLU A 132 3.35 -28.34 -22.70
C GLU A 132 4.61 -28.33 -23.57
N MET A 133 5.53 -27.38 -23.35
CA MET A 133 6.80 -27.32 -24.05
C MET A 133 7.66 -28.55 -23.74
N ARG A 134 7.73 -28.94 -22.46
CA ARG A 134 8.44 -30.15 -22.02
C ARG A 134 7.89 -31.38 -22.72
N LYS A 135 6.57 -31.54 -22.75
CA LYS A 135 5.91 -32.67 -23.42
C LYS A 135 6.25 -32.75 -24.91
N LYS A 136 6.15 -31.62 -25.62
CA LYS A 136 6.50 -31.55 -27.05
C LYS A 136 7.96 -31.92 -27.30
N ALA A 137 8.87 -31.41 -26.48
CA ALA A 137 10.30 -31.72 -26.59
C ALA A 137 10.57 -33.23 -26.41
N TYR A 138 9.87 -33.89 -25.48
CA TYR A 138 9.97 -35.35 -25.31
C TYR A 138 9.44 -36.12 -26.51
N GLU A 139 8.27 -35.74 -27.03
CA GLU A 139 7.68 -36.37 -28.23
C GLU A 139 8.60 -36.21 -29.46
N GLU A 140 9.17 -35.02 -29.65
CA GLU A 140 10.10 -34.74 -30.74
C GLU A 140 11.41 -35.52 -30.59
N ALA A 141 12.00 -35.54 -29.39
CA ALA A 141 13.20 -36.32 -29.11
C ALA A 141 12.99 -37.81 -29.38
N GLU A 142 11.83 -38.35 -29.01
CA GLU A 142 11.48 -39.75 -29.28
C GLU A 142 11.34 -40.03 -30.77
N ASN A 143 10.65 -39.14 -31.51
CA ASN A 143 10.51 -39.25 -32.96
C ASN A 143 11.86 -39.19 -33.68
N VAL A 144 12.76 -38.30 -33.24
CA VAL A 144 14.12 -38.20 -33.77
C VAL A 144 14.89 -39.49 -33.49
N ARG A 145 14.82 -40.03 -32.27
CA ARG A 145 15.48 -41.29 -31.90
C ARG A 145 15.01 -42.44 -32.78
N VAL A 146 13.69 -42.66 -32.86
CA VAL A 146 13.10 -43.74 -33.66
C VAL A 146 13.39 -43.56 -35.15
N GLY A 147 13.37 -42.32 -35.65
CA GLY A 147 13.72 -42.01 -37.04
C GLY A 147 15.18 -42.30 -37.36
N ALA A 148 16.10 -41.95 -36.45
CA ALA A 148 17.53 -42.23 -36.59
C ALA A 148 17.81 -43.74 -36.57
N ASP A 149 17.17 -44.49 -35.67
CA ASP A 149 17.30 -45.95 -35.60
C ASP A 149 16.86 -46.62 -36.92
N LYS A 150 15.69 -46.23 -37.45
CA LYS A 150 15.19 -46.74 -38.74
C LYS A 150 16.09 -46.37 -39.91
N TYR A 151 16.64 -45.15 -39.91
CA TYR A 151 17.57 -44.71 -40.94
C TYR A 151 18.86 -45.53 -40.89
N ALA A 152 19.42 -45.75 -39.70
CA ALA A 152 20.61 -46.57 -39.50
C ALA A 152 20.39 -48.01 -39.96
N GLU A 153 19.24 -48.61 -39.62
CA GLU A 153 18.84 -49.93 -40.10
C GLU A 153 18.80 -49.98 -41.64
N GLY A 154 18.16 -48.99 -42.28
CA GLY A 154 18.10 -48.91 -43.74
C GLY A 154 19.47 -48.78 -44.41
N VAL A 155 20.36 -47.96 -43.85
CA VAL A 155 21.74 -47.82 -44.35
C VAL A 155 22.50 -49.13 -44.19
N LEU A 156 22.40 -49.78 -43.03
CA LEU A 156 23.08 -51.05 -42.76
C LEU A 156 22.58 -52.17 -43.71
N LEU A 157 21.28 -52.26 -43.94
CA LEU A 157 20.69 -53.22 -44.90
C LEU A 157 21.16 -52.96 -46.34
N SER A 158 21.24 -51.69 -46.76
CA SER A 158 21.78 -51.34 -48.08
C SER A 158 23.26 -51.72 -48.20
N MET A 159 24.06 -51.45 -47.17
CA MET A 159 25.48 -51.84 -47.14
C MET A 159 25.64 -53.36 -47.19
N GLU A 160 24.80 -54.12 -46.49
CA GLU A 160 24.79 -55.59 -46.55
C GLU A 160 24.51 -56.08 -47.98
N GLN A 161 23.51 -55.50 -48.66
CA GLN A 161 23.17 -55.85 -50.03
C GLN A 161 24.30 -55.53 -51.02
N ASP A 162 24.94 -54.38 -50.87
CA ASP A 162 26.06 -53.98 -51.72
C ASP A 162 27.27 -54.91 -51.55
N LEU A 163 27.59 -55.28 -50.30
CA LEU A 163 28.64 -56.25 -50.00
C LEU A 163 28.31 -57.64 -50.56
N ALA A 164 27.06 -58.10 -50.43
CA ALA A 164 26.61 -59.37 -51.00
C ALA A 164 26.75 -59.40 -52.52
N ASN A 165 26.39 -58.31 -53.20
CA ASN A 165 26.57 -58.16 -54.65
C ASN A 165 28.04 -58.21 -55.04
N ALA A 166 28.91 -57.45 -54.35
CA ALA A 166 30.34 -57.44 -54.60
C ALA A 166 30.97 -58.84 -54.41
N LEU A 167 30.59 -59.56 -53.34
CA LEU A 167 31.03 -60.92 -53.09
C LEU A 167 30.56 -61.90 -54.18
N SER A 168 29.34 -61.73 -54.70
CA SER A 168 28.82 -62.53 -55.81
C SER A 168 29.65 -62.33 -57.09
N ILE A 169 29.99 -61.08 -57.41
CA ILE A 169 30.87 -60.75 -58.54
C ILE A 169 32.25 -61.41 -58.38
N ILE A 170 32.85 -61.31 -57.19
CA ILE A 170 34.15 -61.95 -56.89
C ILE A 170 34.06 -63.46 -57.05
N ARG A 171 33.02 -64.12 -56.51
CA ARG A 171 32.81 -65.57 -56.63
C ARG A 171 32.66 -66.01 -58.08
N ASN A 172 31.90 -65.25 -58.88
CA ASN A 172 31.72 -65.53 -60.31
C ASN A 172 33.05 -65.37 -61.07
N GLY A 173 33.82 -64.32 -60.77
CA GLY A 173 35.16 -64.10 -61.33
C GLY A 173 36.14 -65.23 -60.98
N GLN A 174 36.17 -65.66 -59.72
CA GLN A 174 36.97 -66.81 -59.27
C GLN A 174 36.59 -68.10 -60.00
N LYS A 175 35.30 -68.40 -60.11
CA LYS A 175 34.79 -69.57 -60.85
C LYS A 175 35.20 -69.53 -62.33
N HIS A 176 35.13 -68.35 -62.95
CA HIS A 176 35.55 -68.17 -64.33
C HIS A 176 37.04 -68.42 -64.52
N LEU A 177 37.90 -67.87 -63.65
CA LEU A 177 39.35 -68.10 -63.68
C LEU A 177 39.72 -69.57 -63.47
N MET A 178 39.04 -70.26 -62.55
CA MET A 178 39.19 -71.72 -62.36
C MET A 178 38.82 -72.48 -63.64
N SER A 179 37.70 -72.13 -64.29
CA SER A 179 37.30 -72.79 -65.54
C SER A 179 38.29 -72.52 -66.69
N GLN A 180 38.87 -71.32 -66.77
CA GLN A 180 39.91 -71.00 -67.76
C GLN A 180 41.22 -71.75 -67.48
N GLN A 181 41.60 -71.91 -66.22
CA GLN A 181 42.77 -72.71 -65.86
C GLN A 181 42.56 -74.18 -66.24
N SER A 182 41.41 -74.78 -65.93
CA SER A 182 41.08 -76.15 -66.33
C SER A 182 41.07 -76.35 -67.85
N GLN A 183 40.57 -75.38 -68.62
CA GLN A 183 40.62 -75.42 -70.09
C GLN A 183 42.03 -75.26 -70.66
N LYS A 184 42.87 -74.39 -70.07
CA LYS A 184 44.28 -74.27 -70.48
C LYS A 184 45.05 -75.55 -70.18
N THR A 185 44.89 -76.13 -68.99
CA THR A 185 45.54 -77.41 -68.62
C THR A 185 45.07 -78.56 -69.52
N GLY A 186 43.76 -78.69 -69.78
CA GLY A 186 43.25 -79.71 -70.71
C GLY A 186 43.70 -79.50 -72.16
N ARG A 187 43.92 -78.25 -72.59
CA ARG A 187 44.48 -77.94 -73.91
C ARG A 187 45.96 -78.35 -73.98
N TYR A 188 46.77 -78.09 -72.96
CA TYR A 188 48.17 -78.56 -72.91
C TYR A 188 48.28 -80.08 -72.86
N GLU A 189 47.42 -80.78 -72.11
CA GLU A 189 47.37 -82.25 -72.13
C GLU A 189 46.97 -82.78 -73.51
N SER A 190 45.97 -82.18 -74.17
CA SER A 190 45.54 -82.56 -75.52
C SER A 190 46.62 -82.31 -76.59
N PHE A 191 47.44 -81.26 -76.43
CA PHE A 191 48.62 -81.01 -77.27
C PHE A 191 49.76 -81.99 -76.96
N ALA A 192 49.98 -82.37 -75.70
CA ALA A 192 51.00 -83.35 -75.31
C ALA A 192 50.67 -84.76 -75.85
N THR A 193 49.41 -85.21 -75.77
CA THR A 193 48.99 -86.51 -76.32
C THR A 193 49.10 -86.54 -77.84
N ARG A 194 48.76 -85.43 -78.53
CA ARG A 194 48.83 -85.33 -79.99
C ARG A 194 50.26 -85.21 -80.53
N SER A 195 51.22 -84.80 -79.70
CA SER A 195 52.66 -84.82 -80.03
C SER A 195 53.25 -86.22 -79.82
N GLN A 196 52.90 -86.92 -78.73
CA GLN A 196 53.32 -88.30 -78.49
C GLN A 196 52.77 -89.28 -79.56
N ASP A 197 51.54 -89.09 -80.04
CA ASP A 197 50.96 -89.88 -81.12
C ASP A 197 51.63 -89.64 -82.49
N ARG A 198 52.29 -88.49 -82.69
CA ARG A 198 53.08 -88.23 -83.92
C ARG A 198 54.46 -88.86 -83.84
N ASP A 199 55.15 -88.74 -82.70
CA ASP A 199 56.44 -89.40 -82.50
C ASP A 199 56.32 -90.93 -82.62
N ASN A 200 55.26 -91.54 -82.11
CA ASN A 200 55.02 -92.98 -82.28
C ASN A 200 54.74 -93.40 -83.73
N ARG A 201 54.23 -92.49 -84.60
CA ARG A 201 54.00 -92.79 -86.02
C ARG A 201 55.24 -92.60 -86.90
N GLU A 202 56.26 -91.88 -86.42
CA GLU A 202 57.53 -91.71 -87.13
C GLU A 202 58.56 -92.82 -86.79
N GLN A 203 58.35 -93.62 -85.74
CA GLN A 203 59.20 -94.81 -85.45
C GLN A 203 58.77 -96.10 -86.17
N ASP A 204 57.54 -96.18 -86.70
CA ASP A 204 57.01 -97.38 -87.37
C ASP A 204 57.28 -97.42 -88.89
N LYS A 205 58.22 -96.62 -89.40
CA LYS A 205 58.64 -96.64 -90.81
C LYS A 205 60.14 -96.92 -90.97
N GLU A 206 60.56 -98.15 -90.66
CA GLU A 206 61.67 -98.79 -91.36
C GLU A 206 61.20 -100.14 -91.96
N PRO A 207 61.63 -100.47 -93.20
CA PRO A 207 61.02 -101.54 -93.99
C PRO A 207 61.69 -102.90 -93.71
N SER A 208 60.90 -103.97 -93.58
CA SER A 208 61.40 -105.34 -93.67
C SER A 208 61.04 -105.96 -95.03
N ILE A 209 62.11 -106.24 -95.76
CA ILE A 209 62.20 -106.97 -97.02
C ILE A 209 61.96 -108.47 -96.75
N ILE A 210 61.11 -109.09 -97.56
CA ILE A 210 61.22 -110.38 -98.30
C ILE A 210 59.81 -110.78 -98.76
#